data_AF-A0A7W1D1R3-F1
#
_entry.id   AF-A0A7W1D1R3-F1
#
_cell.length_a   1.000
_cell.length_b   1.000
_cell.length_c   1.000
_cell.angle_alpha   90.00
_cell.angle_beta   90.00
_cell.angle_gamma   90.00
#
_symmetry.space_group_name_H-M   'P 1'
#
loop_
_entity.id
_entity.type
_entity.pdbx_description
1 polymer ?
#
loop_
_entity_poly.entity_id
_entity_poly.type
_entity_poly.pdbx_seq_one_letter_code
_entity_poly.pdbx_strand_id
1 'polypeptide(L)'
;MREDQSVAEMANEVLMRQAKARAERSGEPIEEAMEAVLHTEAGKQLRELRDGPHSEEGVEEAQVDAARERAKERVEDLGKRLGETPGHPAHG
;
A
#
# COMPACT_ATOMS: atom_id res chain seq x y z
N MET A 1 -5.07 -5.01 -15.69
CA MET A 1 -6.00 -4.98 -14.55
C MET A 1 -7.39 -5.05 -15.13
N ARG A 2 -8.31 -5.75 -14.48
CA ARG A 2 -9.72 -5.79 -14.89
C ARG A 2 -10.45 -4.66 -14.17
N GLU A 3 -11.46 -4.07 -14.81
CA GLU A 3 -12.18 -2.90 -14.29
C GLU A 3 -12.92 -3.25 -12.97
N ASP A 4 -13.41 -4.48 -12.83
CA ASP A 4 -14.14 -4.94 -11.64
C ASP A 4 -13.27 -5.66 -10.60
N GLN A 5 -11.95 -5.53 -10.68
CA GLN A 5 -11.04 -6.28 -9.81
C GLN A 5 -10.99 -5.66 -8.41
N SER A 6 -11.04 -6.49 -7.37
CA SER A 6 -10.87 -6.01 -5.99
C SER A 6 -9.41 -5.80 -5.61
N VAL A 7 -9.18 -5.00 -4.56
CA VAL A 7 -7.83 -4.79 -3.99
C VAL A 7 -7.21 -6.13 -3.55
N ALA A 8 -8.00 -7.03 -2.96
CA ALA A 8 -7.51 -8.34 -2.54
C ALA A 8 -7.12 -9.24 -3.70
N GLU A 9 -7.88 -9.23 -4.79
CA GLU A 9 -7.53 -9.97 -6.01
C GLU A 9 -6.22 -9.45 -6.60
N MET A 10 -6.06 -8.12 -6.66
CA MET A 10 -4.82 -7.49 -7.12
C MET A 10 -3.62 -7.85 -6.24
N ALA A 11 -3.76 -7.75 -4.92
CA ALA A 11 -2.71 -8.10 -3.97
C ALA A 11 -2.31 -9.58 -4.09
N ASN A 12 -3.29 -10.48 -4.22
CA ASN A 12 -3.04 -11.91 -4.38
C ASN A 12 -2.36 -12.23 -5.72
N GLU A 13 -2.75 -11.57 -6.82
CA GLU A 13 -2.09 -11.72 -8.11
C GLU A 13 -0.61 -11.31 -8.04
N VAL A 14 -0.29 -10.21 -7.37
CA VAL A 14 1.09 -9.73 -7.22
C VAL A 14 1.90 -10.71 -6.37
N LEU A 15 1.36 -11.15 -5.22
CA LEU A 15 2.00 -12.17 -4.37
C LEU A 15 2.29 -13.45 -5.15
N MET A 16 1.32 -13.94 -5.93
CA MET A 16 1.48 -15.14 -6.74
C MET A 16 2.55 -14.97 -7.82
N ARG A 17 2.62 -13.81 -8.49
CA ARG A 17 3.67 -13.53 -9.48
C ARG A 17 5.05 -13.48 -8.82
N GLN A 18 5.18 -12.88 -7.65
CA GLN A 18 6.43 -12.83 -6.90
C GLN A 18 6.88 -14.23 -6.45
N ALA A 19 5.96 -15.05 -5.94
CA ALA A 19 6.24 -16.42 -5.53
C ALA A 19 6.70 -17.27 -6.72
N LYS A 20 6.03 -17.16 -7.88
CA LYS A 20 6.42 -17.86 -9.12
C LYS A 20 7.81 -17.46 -9.59
N ALA A 21 8.08 -16.15 -9.69
CA ALA A 21 9.38 -15.65 -10.12
C ALA A 21 10.51 -16.07 -9.17
N ARG A 22 10.21 -16.21 -7.87
CA ARG A 22 11.15 -16.74 -6.88
C ARG A 22 11.37 -18.24 -7.07
N ALA A 23 10.30 -19.04 -7.12
CA ALA A 23 10.37 -20.49 -7.30
C ALA A 23 11.14 -20.87 -8.58
N GLU A 24 10.92 -20.15 -9.68
CA GLU A 24 11.66 -20.33 -10.94
C GLU A 24 13.16 -20.06 -10.79
N ARG A 25 13.55 -19.14 -9.89
CA ARG A 25 14.95 -18.77 -9.66
C ARG A 25 15.65 -19.66 -8.65
N SER A 26 14.96 -20.07 -7.59
CA SER A 26 15.54 -20.85 -6.48
C SER A 26 15.37 -22.36 -6.66
N GLY A 27 14.40 -22.80 -7.46
CA GLY A 27 13.99 -24.21 -7.54
C GLY A 27 13.18 -24.68 -6.32
N GLU A 28 12.83 -23.78 -5.40
CA GLU A 28 11.99 -24.07 -4.24
C GLU A 28 10.54 -24.38 -4.67
N PRO A 29 9.79 -25.19 -3.91
CA PRO A 29 8.34 -25.33 -4.08
C PRO A 29 7.64 -23.96 -4.01
N ILE A 30 6.52 -23.82 -4.72
CA ILE A 30 5.80 -22.53 -4.80
C ILE A 30 5.28 -22.07 -3.43
N GLU A 31 4.96 -23.02 -2.54
CA GLU A 31 4.53 -22.76 -1.17
C GLU A 31 5.66 -22.14 -0.33
N GLU A 32 6.87 -22.70 -0.40
CA GLU A 32 8.05 -22.16 0.29
C GLU A 32 8.45 -20.79 -0.26
N ALA A 33 8.38 -20.64 -1.59
CA ALA A 33 8.62 -19.35 -2.24
C ALA A 33 7.58 -18.29 -1.84
N MET A 34 6.31 -18.68 -1.71
CA MET A 34 5.22 -17.81 -1.23
C MET A 34 5.44 -17.41 0.24
N GLU A 35 5.81 -18.35 1.11
CA GLU A 35 6.13 -18.05 2.51
C GLU A 35 7.29 -17.06 2.61
N ALA A 36 8.36 -17.26 1.84
CA ALA A 36 9.48 -16.34 1.78
C ALA A 36 9.06 -14.94 1.30
N VAL A 37 8.16 -14.85 0.31
CA VAL A 37 7.60 -13.57 -0.16
C VAL A 37 6.82 -12.88 0.96
N LEU A 38 5.92 -13.60 1.64
CA LEU A 38 5.10 -13.06 2.73
C LEU A 38 5.91 -12.57 3.93
N HIS A 39 7.13 -13.10 4.12
CA HIS A 39 8.05 -12.63 5.16
C HIS A 39 8.79 -11.34 4.81
N THR A 40 8.78 -10.90 3.54
CA THR A 40 9.35 -9.60 3.15
C THR A 40 8.46 -8.45 3.57
N GLU A 41 9.02 -7.25 3.75
CA GLU A 41 8.23 -6.05 4.07
C GLU A 41 7.18 -5.74 2.99
N ALA A 42 7.54 -5.89 1.72
CA ALA A 42 6.59 -5.72 0.61
C ALA A 42 5.48 -6.79 0.64
N GLY A 43 5.83 -8.04 0.95
CA GLY A 43 4.86 -9.13 1.08
C GLY A 43 3.88 -8.93 2.24
N LYS A 44 4.35 -8.39 3.37
CA LYS A 44 3.49 -8.01 4.50
C LYS A 44 2.50 -6.93 4.11
N GLN A 45 2.95 -5.87 3.43
CA GLN A 45 2.06 -4.80 2.93
C GLN A 45 1.02 -5.34 1.95
N LEU A 46 1.42 -6.22 1.03
CA LEU A 46 0.47 -6.87 0.11
C LEU A 46 -0.53 -7.77 0.84
N ARG A 47 -0.08 -8.47 1.88
CA ARG A 47 -0.97 -9.28 2.74
C ARG A 47 -1.97 -8.40 3.50
N GLU A 48 -1.54 -7.25 4.00
CA GLU A 48 -2.43 -6.29 4.66
C GLU A 48 -3.48 -5.72 3.70
N LEU A 49 -3.10 -5.43 2.45
CA LEU A 49 -4.07 -5.03 1.42
C LEU A 49 -5.06 -6.15 1.09
N ARG A 50 -4.60 -7.41 1.08
CA ARG A 50 -5.45 -8.57 0.80
C ARG A 50 -6.43 -8.88 1.92
N ASP A 51 -5.98 -8.81 3.17
CA ASP A 51 -6.75 -9.25 4.34
C ASP A 51 -7.39 -8.07 5.10
N GLY A 52 -7.15 -6.84 4.65
CA GLY A 52 -7.55 -5.61 5.32
C GLY A 52 -9.00 -5.18 5.06
N PRO A 53 -9.43 -4.06 5.66
CA PRO A 53 -10.81 -3.58 5.60
C PRO A 53 -11.28 -3.16 4.19
N HIS A 54 -10.34 -2.87 3.30
CA HIS A 54 -10.59 -2.46 1.91
C HIS A 54 -10.39 -3.62 0.92
N SER A 55 -10.31 -4.87 1.40
CA SER A 55 -9.99 -6.05 0.59
C SER A 55 -10.99 -6.30 -0.55
N GLU A 56 -12.28 -6.12 -0.26
CA GLU A 56 -13.39 -6.31 -1.21
C GLU A 56 -13.66 -5.08 -2.08
N GLU A 57 -13.04 -3.95 -1.76
CA GLU A 57 -13.23 -2.70 -2.48
C GLU A 57 -12.68 -2.81 -3.91
N GLY A 58 -13.42 -2.23 -4.86
CA GLY A 58 -12.97 -2.10 -6.23
C GLY A 58 -11.72 -1.21 -6.30
N VAL A 59 -10.78 -1.55 -7.17
CA VAL A 59 -9.50 -0.83 -7.29
C VAL A 59 -9.68 0.67 -7.63
N GLU A 60 -10.76 1.04 -8.33
CA GLU A 60 -11.07 2.45 -8.61
C GLU A 60 -11.55 3.20 -7.38
N GLU A 61 -12.46 2.61 -6.59
CA GLU A 61 -12.98 3.19 -5.35
C GLU A 61 -11.84 3.38 -4.35
N ALA A 62 -11.01 2.36 -4.16
CA ALA A 62 -9.87 2.40 -3.26
C ALA A 62 -8.85 3.49 -3.66
N GLN A 63 -8.68 3.75 -4.96
CA GLN A 63 -7.82 4.83 -5.44
C GLN A 63 -8.40 6.21 -5.16
N VAL A 64 -9.71 6.38 -5.33
CA VAL A 64 -10.41 7.64 -5.03
C VAL A 64 -10.33 7.94 -3.54
N ASP A 65 -10.60 6.96 -2.70
CA ASP A 65 -10.53 7.10 -1.25
C ASP A 65 -9.11 7.41 -0.77
N ALA A 66 -8.10 6.71 -1.29
CA ALA A 66 -6.69 7.03 -1.00
C ALA A 66 -6.31 8.46 -1.44
N ALA A 67 -6.81 8.93 -2.59
CA ALA A 67 -6.58 10.30 -3.04
C ALA A 67 -7.26 11.32 -2.12
N ARG A 68 -8.47 11.01 -1.64
CA ARG A 68 -9.24 11.82 -0.71
C ARG A 68 -8.57 11.93 0.66
N GLU A 69 -8.12 10.82 1.24
CA GLU A 69 -7.41 10.82 2.51
C GLU A 69 -6.10 11.63 2.41
N ARG A 70 -5.33 11.44 1.34
CA ARG A 70 -4.13 12.25 1.08
C ARG A 70 -4.44 13.75 0.96
N ALA A 71 -5.57 14.11 0.38
CA ALA A 71 -5.99 15.52 0.28
C ALA A 71 -6.34 16.10 1.66
N LYS A 72 -7.01 15.33 2.52
CA LYS A 72 -7.30 15.74 3.91
C LYS A 72 -6.03 15.93 4.72
N GLU A 73 -5.09 14.98 4.68
CA GLU A 73 -3.80 15.09 5.38
C GLU A 73 -3.05 16.36 4.98
N ARG A 74 -3.08 16.73 3.68
CA ARG A 74 -2.47 17.98 3.20
C ARG A 74 -3.14 19.23 3.76
N VAL A 75 -4.47 19.23 3.88
CA VAL A 75 -5.21 20.35 4.47
C VAL A 75 -4.90 20.49 5.95
N GLU A 76 -4.83 19.37 6.68
CA GLU A 76 -4.45 19.35 8.09
C GLU A 76 -3.02 19.84 8.31
N ASP A 77 -2.05 19.37 7.50
CA ASP A 77 -0.66 19.83 7.55
C ASP A 77 -0.55 21.33 7.26
N LEU A 78 -1.29 21.83 6.26
CA LEU A 78 -1.35 23.27 5.97
C LEU A 78 -1.90 24.06 7.15
N GLY A 79 -2.97 23.56 7.80
CA GLY A 79 -3.56 24.17 8.98
C GLY A 79 -2.57 24.25 10.15
N LYS A 80 -1.79 23.20 10.39
CA LYS A 80 -0.72 23.17 11.40
C LYS A 80 0.33 24.23 11.12
N ARG A 81 0.85 24.29 9.88
CA ARG A 81 1.87 25.26 9.47
C ARG A 81 1.40 26.72 9.55
N LEU A 82 0.12 26.98 9.29
CA LEU A 82 -0.45 28.33 9.40
C LEU A 82 -0.79 28.72 10.85
N GLY A 83 -1.03 27.75 11.72
CA GLY A 83 -1.20 27.95 13.16
C GLY A 83 0.11 28.15 13.93
N GLU A 84 1.24 27.73 13.36
CA GLU A 84 2.58 28.06 13.84
C GLU A 84 2.91 29.52 13.49
N THR A 85 2.83 30.43 14.46
CA THR A 85 3.37 31.79 14.27
C THR A 85 4.85 31.69 13.93
N PRO A 86 5.34 32.27 12.82
CA PRO A 86 6.77 32.32 12.55
C PRO A 86 7.43 33.09 13.70
N GLY A 87 8.21 32.39 14.52
CA GLY A 87 9.05 33.02 15.53
C GLY A 87 9.90 34.06 14.81
N HIS A 88 9.70 35.34 15.16
CA HIS A 88 10.52 36.43 14.64
C HIS A 88 12.00 36.06 14.85
N PRO A 89 12.85 36.05 13.81
CA PRO A 89 14.27 36.00 14.03
C PRO A 89 14.66 37.36 14.63
N ALA A 90 14.96 37.36 15.93
CA ALA A 90 15.64 38.47 16.57
C ALA A 90 17.06 38.56 16.00
N HIS A 91 17.23 39.33 14.93
CA HIS A 91 18.52 39.86 14.57
C HIS A 91 18.74 41.12 15.41
N GLY A 92 19.81 41.07 16.21
CA GLY A 92 20.15 42.06 17.25
C GLY A 92 20.72 43.37 16.74
#